data_AF-A0A8J8G081-F1
#
_entry.id   AF-A0A8J8G081-F1
#
_cell.length_a   1.000
_cell.length_b   1.000
_cell.length_c   1.000
_cell.angle_alpha   90.00
_cell.angle_beta   90.00
_cell.angle_gamma   90.00
#
_symmetry.space_group_name_H-M   'P 1'
#
loop_
_entity.id
_entity.type
_entity.pdbx_description
1 polymer ?
#
loop_
_entity_poly.entity_id
_entity_poly.type
_entity_poly.pdbx_seq_one_letter_code
_entity_poly.pdbx_strand_id
1 'polypeptide(L)'
;MLVEKKIEFYKRQMNLEKRICETAENSVKSVKNELIKELIHSIALDSKKHASIINSLITMNSSIQPFIEEEKYDELVKNVEEHIKLELEAIKTYKELIDQIENEEEKLLLQAIYQDELRHHILLKKILESIVTKEAITQDDIWDSIKEDFLPQF
;
A
#
# COMPACT_ATOMS: atom_id res chain seq x y z
N MET A 1 11.51 -1.78 -28.43
CA MET A 1 11.45 -0.29 -28.43
C MET A 1 10.43 0.31 -27.44
N LEU A 2 9.11 0.05 -27.53
CA LEU A 2 8.13 0.61 -26.57
C LEU A 2 8.24 0.00 -25.16
N VAL A 3 8.40 -1.32 -25.07
CA VAL A 3 8.55 -2.05 -23.79
C VAL A 3 9.83 -1.65 -23.07
N GLU A 4 10.96 -1.51 -23.78
CA GLU A 4 12.23 -1.09 -23.19
C GLU A 4 12.18 0.34 -22.66
N LYS A 5 11.58 1.28 -23.40
CA LYS A 5 11.37 2.66 -22.93
C LYS A 5 10.49 2.70 -21.67
N LYS A 6 9.44 1.87 -21.61
CA LYS A 6 8.57 1.73 -20.43
C LYS A 6 9.34 1.21 -19.21
N ILE A 7 10.14 0.17 -19.39
CA ILE A 7 10.97 -0.40 -18.31
C ILE A 7 12.03 0.60 -17.83
N GLU A 8 12.67 1.32 -18.75
CA GLU A 8 13.63 2.37 -18.38
C GLU A 8 12.97 3.48 -17.55
N PHE A 9 11.76 3.90 -17.94
CA PHE A 9 10.97 4.85 -17.17
C PHE A 9 10.67 4.32 -15.76
N TYR A 10 10.20 3.08 -15.61
CA TYR A 10 9.94 2.49 -14.29
C TYR A 10 11.19 2.42 -13.42
N LYS A 11 12.34 2.01 -13.98
CA LYS A 11 13.61 2.00 -13.24
C LYS A 11 13.99 3.40 -12.76
N ARG A 12 13.80 4.41 -13.60
CA ARG A 12 14.07 5.81 -13.24
C ARG A 12 13.15 6.28 -12.11
N GLN A 13 11.86 5.97 -12.17
CA GLN A 13 10.91 6.35 -11.12
C GLN A 13 11.17 5.61 -9.81
N MET A 14 11.46 4.31 -9.85
CA MET A 14 11.85 3.55 -8.66
C MET A 14 13.08 4.18 -7.97
N ASN A 15 14.08 4.61 -8.74
CA ASN A 15 15.27 5.27 -8.18
C ASN A 15 14.95 6.68 -7.64
N LEU A 16 14.00 7.39 -8.25
CA LEU A 16 13.53 8.68 -7.73
C LEU A 16 12.86 8.50 -6.37
N GLU A 17 11.92 7.54 -6.25
CA GLU A 17 11.23 7.23 -5.00
C GLU A 17 12.20 6.83 -3.88
N LYS A 18 13.21 6.00 -4.18
CA LYS A 18 14.27 5.67 -3.21
C LYS A 18 15.04 6.89 -2.72
N ARG A 19 15.36 7.82 -3.64
CA ARG A 19 16.03 9.08 -3.27
C ARG A 19 15.13 9.96 -2.41
N ILE A 20 13.81 9.97 -2.67
CA ILE A 20 12.86 10.70 -1.82
C ILE A 20 12.91 10.15 -0.39
N CYS A 21 12.83 8.82 -0.21
CA CYS A 21 12.98 8.19 1.11
C CYS A 21 14.28 8.63 1.80
N GLU A 22 15.42 8.50 1.13
CA GLU A 22 16.73 8.88 1.68
C GLU A 22 16.77 10.37 2.09
N THR A 23 16.25 11.26 1.24
CA THR A 23 16.24 12.70 1.56
C THR A 23 15.29 13.05 2.70
N ALA A 24 14.13 12.40 2.77
CA ALA A 24 13.15 12.57 3.83
C ALA A 24 13.75 12.14 5.17
N GLU A 25 14.30 10.93 5.26
CA GLU A 25 14.97 10.41 6.47
C GLU A 25 16.12 11.33 6.91
N ASN A 26 16.93 11.83 5.98
CA ASN A 26 18.02 12.74 6.30
C ASN A 26 17.54 14.11 6.80
N SER A 27 16.43 14.61 6.28
CA SER A 27 15.91 15.95 6.61
C SER A 27 15.41 16.07 8.06
N VAL A 28 15.06 14.96 8.70
CA VAL A 28 14.48 14.93 10.05
C VAL A 28 15.45 14.51 11.16
N LYS A 29 16.70 14.16 10.83
CA LYS A 29 17.70 13.65 11.80
C LYS A 29 17.91 14.54 13.02
N SER A 30 17.79 15.85 12.86
CA SER A 30 17.96 16.85 13.93
C SER A 30 16.66 17.55 14.34
N VAL A 31 15.53 17.17 13.75
CA VAL A 31 14.22 17.78 14.02
C VAL A 31 13.71 17.28 15.37
N LYS A 32 13.46 18.22 16.29
CA LYS A 32 12.91 17.92 17.62
C LYS A 32 11.38 17.90 17.66
N ASN A 33 10.73 18.50 16.68
CA ASN A 33 9.27 18.51 16.60
C ASN A 33 8.81 17.15 16.06
N GLU A 34 8.22 16.34 16.94
CA GLU A 34 7.86 14.96 16.62
C GLU A 34 6.79 14.86 15.53
N LEU A 35 5.79 15.73 15.55
CA LEU A 35 4.74 15.73 14.52
C LEU A 35 5.33 16.01 13.14
N ILE A 36 6.18 17.01 12.99
CA ILE A 36 6.84 17.32 11.71
C ILE A 36 7.72 16.14 11.26
N LYS A 37 8.45 15.54 12.20
CA LYS A 37 9.32 14.41 11.91
C LYS A 37 8.53 13.20 11.40
N GLU A 38 7.42 12.86 12.06
CA GLU A 38 6.61 11.71 11.65
C GLU A 38 5.80 11.97 10.37
N LEU A 39 5.37 13.21 10.10
CA LEU A 39 4.77 13.57 8.81
C LEU A 39 5.75 13.46 7.63
N ILE A 40 7.03 13.73 7.85
CA ILE A 40 8.04 13.52 6.81
C ILE A 40 8.41 12.04 6.68
N HIS A 41 8.44 11.29 7.79
CA HIS A 41 8.60 9.84 7.74
C HIS A 41 7.44 9.14 7.00
N SER A 42 6.19 9.59 7.18
CA SER A 42 5.06 9.00 6.46
C SER A 42 5.19 9.18 4.94
N ILE A 43 5.66 10.34 4.47
CA ILE A 43 6.00 10.55 3.05
C ILE A 43 7.08 9.56 2.59
N ALA A 44 8.09 9.29 3.43
CA ALA A 44 9.12 8.29 3.09
C ALA A 44 8.55 6.87 2.99
N LEU A 45 7.58 6.51 3.84
CA LEU A 45 6.86 5.24 3.77
C LEU A 45 6.04 5.11 2.49
N ASP A 46 5.36 6.18 2.07
CA ASP A 46 4.63 6.21 0.80
C ASP A 46 5.56 6.04 -0.40
N SER A 47 6.69 6.77 -0.44
CA SER A 47 7.70 6.58 -1.49
C SER A 47 8.26 5.15 -1.50
N LYS A 48 8.41 4.51 -0.33
CA LYS A 48 8.82 3.09 -0.25
C LYS A 48 7.75 2.16 -0.81
N LYS A 49 6.47 2.42 -0.55
CA LYS A 49 5.33 1.71 -1.16
C LYS A 49 5.35 1.89 -2.67
N HIS A 50 5.51 3.12 -3.18
CA HIS A 50 5.58 3.40 -4.62
C HIS A 50 6.73 2.66 -5.29
N ALA A 51 7.95 2.73 -4.74
CA ALA A 51 9.11 2.03 -5.25
C ALA A 51 8.87 0.50 -5.33
N SER A 52 8.17 -0.06 -4.34
CA SER A 52 7.84 -1.49 -4.29
C SER A 52 6.85 -1.88 -5.38
N ILE A 53 5.79 -1.09 -5.58
CA ILE A 53 4.80 -1.31 -6.65
C ILE A 53 5.47 -1.17 -8.03
N ILE A 54 6.28 -0.14 -8.25
CA ILE A 54 7.01 0.07 -9.51
C ILE A 54 7.97 -1.10 -9.78
N ASN A 55 8.64 -1.62 -8.74
CA ASN A 55 9.47 -2.81 -8.88
C ASN A 55 8.65 -4.03 -9.32
N SER A 56 7.45 -4.23 -8.77
CA SER A 56 6.53 -5.28 -9.25
C SER A 56 6.16 -5.09 -10.73
N LEU A 57 5.93 -3.86 -11.19
CA LEU A 57 5.69 -3.58 -12.62
C LEU A 57 6.88 -3.93 -13.51
N ILE A 58 8.12 -3.81 -13.00
CA ILE A 58 9.33 -4.21 -13.71
C ILE A 58 9.40 -5.74 -13.78
N THR A 59 9.22 -6.44 -12.66
CA THR A 59 9.34 -7.91 -12.57
C THR A 59 8.19 -8.65 -13.22
N MET A 60 6.99 -8.08 -13.32
CA MET A 60 5.86 -8.66 -14.04
C MET A 60 6.09 -8.79 -15.55
N ASN A 61 7.09 -8.10 -16.13
CA ASN A 61 7.50 -8.34 -17.53
C ASN A 61 8.35 -9.61 -17.69
N SER A 62 8.73 -10.30 -16.61
CA SER A 62 9.31 -11.65 -16.69
C SER A 62 8.22 -12.68 -16.90
N SER A 63 8.44 -13.58 -17.87
CA SER A 63 7.48 -14.59 -18.33
C SER A 63 7.24 -15.76 -17.35
N ILE A 64 7.87 -15.75 -16.18
CA ILE A 64 7.74 -16.81 -15.18
C ILE A 64 7.46 -16.13 -13.84
N GLN A 65 6.20 -16.17 -13.41
CA GLN A 65 5.84 -15.89 -12.03
C GLN A 65 5.94 -17.19 -11.24
N PRO A 66 6.67 -17.23 -10.11
CA PRO A 66 6.79 -18.44 -9.31
C PRO A 66 5.42 -18.83 -8.72
N PHE A 67 5.14 -20.13 -8.70
CA PHE A 67 3.98 -20.68 -8.02
C PHE A 67 4.11 -20.47 -6.50
N ILE A 68 3.00 -20.19 -5.82
CA ILE A 68 2.96 -20.13 -4.35
C ILE A 68 2.80 -21.56 -3.84
N GLU A 69 3.79 -22.08 -3.12
CA GLU A 69 3.73 -23.40 -2.48
C GLU A 69 2.49 -23.52 -1.55
N GLU A 70 1.84 -24.68 -1.49
CA GLU A 70 0.58 -24.89 -0.78
C GLU A 70 0.64 -24.49 0.72
N GLU A 71 1.72 -24.83 1.42
CA GLU A 71 1.92 -24.42 2.83
C GLU A 71 2.02 -22.88 2.97
N LYS A 72 2.65 -22.21 2.00
CA LYS A 72 2.75 -20.75 1.96
C LYS A 72 1.44 -20.10 1.53
N TYR A 73 0.60 -20.80 0.78
CA TYR A 73 -0.72 -20.36 0.38
C TYR A 73 -1.65 -20.30 1.59
N ASP A 74 -1.72 -21.37 2.39
CA ASP A 74 -2.56 -21.40 3.59
C ASP A 74 -2.13 -20.34 4.61
N GLU A 75 -0.82 -20.17 4.80
CA GLU A 75 -0.28 -19.10 5.65
C GLU A 75 -0.65 -17.72 5.12
N LEU A 76 -0.54 -17.48 3.81
CA LEU A 76 -0.93 -16.22 3.17
C LEU A 76 -2.42 -15.92 3.40
N VAL A 77 -3.30 -16.88 3.11
CA VAL A 77 -4.75 -16.73 3.30
C VAL A 77 -5.06 -16.38 4.74
N LYS A 78 -4.54 -17.15 5.70
CA LYS A 78 -4.74 -16.90 7.13
C LYS A 78 -4.27 -15.50 7.55
N ASN A 79 -3.10 -15.08 7.08
CA ASN A 79 -2.53 -13.79 7.43
C ASN A 79 -3.34 -12.63 6.82
N VAL A 80 -3.82 -12.78 5.59
CA VAL A 80 -4.69 -11.77 4.94
C VAL A 80 -6.04 -11.67 5.66
N GLU A 81 -6.66 -12.80 6.00
CA GLU A 81 -7.91 -12.82 6.77
C GLU A 81 -7.77 -12.14 8.14
N GLU A 82 -6.65 -12.39 8.82
CA GLU A 82 -6.37 -11.72 10.10
C GLU A 82 -6.18 -10.21 9.91
N HIS A 83 -5.47 -9.80 8.85
CA HIS A 83 -5.28 -8.39 8.55
C HIS A 83 -6.61 -7.68 8.28
N ILE A 84 -7.54 -8.31 7.54
CA ILE A 84 -8.89 -7.78 7.30
C ILE A 84 -9.64 -7.51 8.62
N LYS A 85 -9.47 -8.38 9.64
CA LYS A 85 -10.08 -8.17 10.96
C LYS A 85 -9.45 -7.00 11.70
N LEU A 86 -8.12 -6.90 11.68
CA LEU A 86 -7.37 -5.80 12.31
C LEU A 86 -7.76 -4.45 11.69
N GLU A 87 -7.85 -4.38 10.35
CA GLU A 87 -8.31 -3.18 9.65
C GLU A 87 -9.74 -2.80 10.04
N LEU A 88 -10.65 -3.78 10.17
CA LEU A 88 -12.02 -3.52 10.60
C LEU A 88 -12.10 -2.99 12.04
N GLU A 89 -11.23 -3.47 12.93
CA GLU A 89 -11.10 -2.96 14.29
C GLU A 89 -10.57 -1.52 14.29
N ALA A 90 -9.54 -1.23 13.50
CA ALA A 90 -9.01 0.12 13.33
C ALA A 90 -10.08 1.09 12.79
N ILE A 91 -10.81 0.70 11.73
CA ILE A 91 -11.92 1.49 11.16
C ILE A 91 -12.95 1.85 12.23
N LYS A 92 -13.37 0.89 13.05
CA LYS A 92 -14.39 1.11 14.09
C LYS A 92 -13.88 2.07 15.17
N THR A 93 -12.68 1.81 15.67
CA THR A 93 -12.09 2.57 16.78
C THR A 93 -11.74 4.00 16.37
N TYR A 94 -11.21 4.21 15.15
CA TYR A 94 -11.00 5.56 14.63
C TYR A 94 -12.31 6.33 14.45
N LYS A 95 -13.35 5.68 13.90
CA LYS A 95 -14.65 6.31 13.75
C LYS A 95 -15.23 6.78 15.10
N GLU A 96 -15.18 5.91 16.10
CA GLU A 96 -15.65 6.25 17.46
C GLU A 96 -14.87 7.42 18.07
N LEU A 97 -13.56 7.49 17.85
CA LEU A 97 -12.72 8.58 18.35
C LEU A 97 -12.99 9.91 17.61
N ILE A 98 -13.13 9.88 16.28
CA ILE A 98 -13.43 11.06 15.45
C ILE A 98 -14.74 11.73 15.88
N ASP A 99 -15.73 10.94 16.31
CA ASP A 99 -17.02 11.46 16.79
C ASP A 99 -16.92 12.16 18.15
N GLN A 100 -15.86 11.91 18.93
CA GLN A 100 -15.68 12.42 20.30
C GLN A 100 -14.65 13.54 20.40
N ILE A 101 -13.78 13.71 19.41
CA ILE A 101 -12.68 14.65 19.47
C ILE A 101 -13.13 16.08 19.13
N GLU A 102 -12.74 17.05 19.97
CA GLU A 102 -13.08 18.46 19.78
C GLU A 102 -12.03 19.23 18.96
N ASN A 103 -10.77 18.80 18.98
CA ASN A 103 -9.72 19.49 18.24
C ASN A 103 -9.83 19.15 16.73
N GLU A 104 -10.11 20.18 15.92
CA GLU A 104 -10.36 20.02 14.48
C GLU A 104 -9.10 19.59 13.70
N GLU A 105 -7.91 19.99 14.13
CA GLU A 105 -6.66 19.56 13.49
C GLU A 105 -6.37 18.06 13.71
N GLU A 106 -6.54 17.57 14.93
CA GLU A 106 -6.43 16.15 15.28
C GLU A 106 -7.52 15.34 14.56
N LYS A 107 -8.74 15.88 14.51
CA LYS A 107 -9.85 15.27 13.78
C LYS A 107 -9.53 15.09 12.29
N LEU A 108 -8.95 16.10 11.66
CA LEU A 108 -8.54 16.04 10.25
C LEU A 108 -7.51 14.93 10.01
N LEU A 109 -6.50 14.81 10.89
CA LEU A 109 -5.48 13.76 10.79
C LEU A 109 -6.07 12.36 10.98
N LEU A 110 -6.94 12.19 11.99
CA LEU A 110 -7.61 10.91 12.24
C LEU A 110 -8.55 10.53 11.09
N GLN A 111 -9.23 11.50 10.47
CA GLN A 111 -10.05 11.26 9.29
C GLN A 111 -9.22 10.77 8.10
N ALA A 112 -8.02 11.32 7.89
CA ALA A 112 -7.13 10.85 6.84
C ALA A 112 -6.72 9.38 7.06
N ILE A 113 -6.31 9.03 8.29
CA ILE A 113 -5.97 7.65 8.66
C ILE A 113 -7.17 6.73 8.48
N TYR A 114 -8.36 7.12 8.95
CA TYR A 114 -9.60 6.36 8.79
C TYR A 114 -9.92 6.06 7.32
N GLN A 115 -9.71 7.01 6.41
CA GLN A 115 -9.91 6.79 4.97
C GLN A 115 -8.90 5.80 4.40
N ASP A 116 -7.65 5.82 4.87
CA ASP A 116 -6.64 4.85 4.45
C ASP A 116 -7.01 3.44 4.90
N GLU A 117 -7.43 3.23 6.15
CA GLU A 117 -7.82 1.89 6.63
C GLU A 117 -9.06 1.34 5.91
N LEU A 118 -10.03 2.22 5.55
CA LEU A 118 -11.16 1.82 4.69
C LEU A 118 -10.67 1.28 3.34
N ARG A 119 -9.70 1.96 2.72
CA ARG A 119 -9.13 1.54 1.44
C ARG A 119 -8.33 0.26 1.57
N HIS A 120 -7.49 0.13 2.61
CA HIS A 120 -6.73 -1.08 2.91
C HIS A 120 -7.64 -2.29 3.12
N HIS A 121 -8.72 -2.13 3.91
CA HIS A 121 -9.69 -3.18 4.16
C HIS A 121 -10.37 -3.67 2.86
N ILE A 122 -10.78 -2.74 1.99
CA ILE A 122 -11.39 -3.09 0.69
C ILE A 122 -10.39 -3.83 -0.19
N LEU A 123 -9.15 -3.32 -0.30
CA LEU A 123 -8.09 -3.93 -1.10
C LEU A 123 -7.78 -5.35 -0.63
N LEU A 124 -7.63 -5.57 0.67
CA LEU A 124 -7.32 -6.89 1.24
C LEU A 124 -8.43 -7.90 0.96
N LYS A 125 -9.71 -7.49 1.00
CA LYS A 125 -10.82 -8.37 0.65
C LYS A 125 -10.79 -8.78 -0.83
N LYS A 126 -10.50 -7.84 -1.73
CA LYS A 126 -10.35 -8.13 -3.17
C LYS A 126 -9.17 -9.07 -3.43
N ILE A 127 -8.04 -8.84 -2.74
CA ILE A 127 -6.87 -9.72 -2.78
C ILE A 127 -7.26 -11.13 -2.30
N LEU A 128 -7.94 -11.26 -1.16
CA LEU A 128 -8.38 -12.56 -0.64
C LEU A 128 -9.31 -13.29 -1.62
N GLU A 129 -10.29 -12.59 -2.21
CA GLU A 129 -11.17 -13.14 -3.25
C GLU A 129 -10.38 -13.67 -4.46
N SER A 130 -9.34 -12.93 -4.90
CA SER A 130 -8.47 -13.33 -6.01
C SER A 130 -7.64 -14.57 -5.70
N ILE A 131 -7.20 -14.72 -4.43
CA ILE A 131 -6.40 -15.84 -3.95
C ILE A 131 -7.28 -17.09 -3.80
N VAL A 132 -8.48 -16.97 -3.21
CA VAL A 132 -9.36 -18.11 -2.86
C VAL A 132 -10.08 -18.67 -4.08
N THR A 133 -10.40 -17.86 -5.08
CA THR A 133 -11.17 -18.32 -6.26
C THR A 133 -10.34 -19.08 -7.29
N LYS A 134 -9.01 -19.10 -7.18
CA LYS A 134 -8.13 -19.60 -8.26
C LYS A 134 -7.01 -20.48 -7.71
N GLU A 135 -6.91 -21.69 -8.25
CA GLU A 135 -5.79 -22.62 -8.03
C GLU A 135 -4.45 -22.01 -8.50
N ALA A 136 -4.49 -21.03 -9.40
CA ALA A 136 -3.37 -20.17 -9.78
C ALA A 136 -3.84 -18.74 -10.08
N ILE A 137 -3.24 -17.73 -9.44
CA ILE A 137 -3.52 -16.30 -9.65
C ILE A 137 -2.85 -15.84 -10.95
N THR A 138 -3.63 -15.30 -11.89
CA THR A 138 -3.09 -14.73 -13.14
C THR A 138 -2.84 -13.22 -13.01
N GLN A 139 -2.10 -12.63 -13.96
CA GLN A 139 -1.86 -11.18 -13.96
C GLN A 139 -3.16 -10.37 -14.10
N ASP A 140 -4.10 -10.84 -14.91
CA ASP A 140 -5.39 -10.17 -15.11
C ASP A 140 -6.21 -10.14 -13.82
N ASP A 141 -6.09 -11.17 -12.99
CA ASP A 141 -6.80 -11.27 -11.71
C ASP A 141 -6.29 -10.25 -10.70
N ILE A 142 -4.98 -10.01 -10.70
CA ILE A 142 -4.35 -8.95 -9.89
C ILE A 142 -4.86 -7.59 -10.36
N TRP A 143 -4.88 -7.34 -11.68
CA TRP A 143 -5.36 -6.07 -12.23
C TRP A 143 -6.82 -5.80 -11.89
N ASP A 144 -7.68 -6.81 -12.00
CA ASP A 144 -9.09 -6.69 -11.63
C ASP A 144 -9.30 -6.38 -10.15
N SER A 145 -8.44 -6.93 -9.28
CA SER A 145 -8.51 -6.74 -7.84
C SER A 145 -8.08 -5.34 -7.39
N ILE A 146 -7.16 -4.69 -8.11
CA ILE A 146 -6.59 -3.41 -7.67
C ILE A 146 -7.11 -2.18 -8.42
N LYS A 147 -7.71 -2.36 -9.60
CA LYS A 147 -8.02 -1.24 -10.51
C LYS A 147 -8.77 -0.08 -9.86
N GLU A 148 -9.80 -0.37 -9.08
CA GLU A 148 -10.66 0.65 -8.46
C GLU A 148 -9.93 1.49 -7.40
N ASP A 149 -8.93 0.91 -6.73
CA ASP A 149 -8.23 1.57 -5.63
C ASP A 149 -7.16 2.55 -6.14
N PHE A 150 -6.75 2.40 -7.41
CA PHE A 150 -5.84 3.28 -8.13
C PHE A 150 -6.56 4.22 -9.11
N LEU A 151 -7.90 4.19 -9.19
CA LEU A 151 -8.65 5.18 -9.96
C LEU A 151 -8.62 6.53 -9.23
N PRO A 152 -8.38 7.64 -9.96
CA PRO A 152 -8.52 8.97 -9.38
C PRO A 152 -9.96 9.18 -8.89
N GLN A 153 -10.12 9.48 -7.61
CA GLN A 153 -11.39 9.94 -7.06
C GLN A 153 -11.43 11.47 -7.23
N PHE A 154 -11.87 11.93 -8.40
CA PHE A 154 -12.15 13.34 -8.68
C PHE A 154 -13.61 13.65 -8.38
#